data_AF-A0A915BZL7-F1
#
_entry.id   AF-A0A915BZL7-F1
#
_cell.length_a   1.000
_cell.length_b   1.000
_cell.length_c   1.000
_cell.angle_alpha   90.00
_cell.angle_beta   90.00
_cell.angle_gamma   90.00
#
_symmetry.space_group_name_H-M   'P 1'
#
loop_
_entity.id
_entity.type
_entity.pdbx_description
1 polymer ?
#
loop_
_entity_poly.entity_id
_entity_poly.type
_entity_poly.pdbx_seq_one_letter_code
_entity_poly.pdbx_strand_id
1 'polypeptide(L)'
;MVLMKVEDGVNDGEVLYHSYMQKTANELMELRRNISKKRKVKERQQKENEHRVIRRLKAIAEKEAAAEAAISEEKQKIINRQRAVTGEGDDRQEEQQANLLLKKRLSGGREEGQNQSAEPPSEKRRRSGGTHSGKATGDVKAKKVHFAQRVATVV
;
A
#
# COMPACT_ATOMS: atom_id res chain seq x y z
N MET A 1 -43.48 23.39 14.37
CA MET A 1 -42.34 22.45 14.39
C MET A 1 -42.02 22.16 15.86
N VAL A 2 -41.84 20.90 16.28
CA VAL A 2 -41.62 20.52 17.68
C VAL A 2 -40.25 19.85 17.82
N LEU A 3 -39.44 20.29 18.78
CA LEU A 3 -38.10 19.76 19.04
C LEU A 3 -38.19 18.43 19.82
N MET A 4 -37.75 17.33 19.21
CA MET A 4 -37.81 16.02 19.85
C MET A 4 -36.55 15.68 20.66
N LYS A 5 -35.36 15.94 20.10
CA LYS A 5 -34.07 15.49 20.63
C LYS A 5 -32.94 16.43 20.22
N VAL A 6 -31.97 16.62 21.10
CA VAL A 6 -30.69 17.29 20.83
C VAL A 6 -29.56 16.34 21.22
N GLU A 7 -28.63 16.15 20.30
CA GLU A 7 -27.43 15.34 20.49
C GLU A 7 -26.20 16.22 20.23
N ASP A 8 -25.10 15.90 20.92
CA ASP A 8 -23.80 16.47 20.57
C ASP A 8 -23.24 15.77 19.32
N GLY A 9 -22.70 16.54 18.38
CA GLY A 9 -22.14 16.01 17.13
C GLY A 9 -23.17 15.35 16.17
N VAL A 10 -22.67 14.54 15.24
CA VAL A 10 -23.47 13.93 14.18
C VAL A 10 -23.74 12.46 14.51
N ASN A 11 -24.99 12.13 14.85
CA ASN A 11 -25.58 10.79 15.02
C ASN A 11 -24.95 9.85 16.08
N ASP A 12 -23.81 10.20 16.66
CA ASP A 12 -23.08 9.31 17.58
C ASP A 12 -22.79 9.90 18.95
N GLY A 13 -23.07 11.19 19.20
CA GLY A 13 -22.66 11.80 20.45
C GLY A 13 -23.66 11.63 21.59
N GLU A 14 -23.39 12.37 22.66
CA GLU A 14 -24.19 12.32 23.87
C GLU A 14 -25.54 13.00 23.65
N VAL A 15 -26.62 12.40 24.15
CA VAL A 15 -27.95 13.00 24.09
C VAL A 15 -28.03 14.09 25.15
N LEU A 16 -28.07 15.35 24.72
CA LEU A 16 -28.14 16.52 25.60
C LEU A 16 -29.58 16.81 26.07
N TYR A 17 -30.56 16.52 25.21
CA TYR A 17 -31.96 16.73 25.52
C TYR A 17 -32.85 15.74 24.77
N HIS A 18 -33.90 15.25 25.42
CA HIS A 18 -34.98 14.54 24.76
C HIS A 18 -36.29 14.84 25.46
N SER A 19 -37.32 15.16 24.68
CA SER A 19 -38.65 15.55 25.16
C SER A 19 -39.38 14.49 26.01
N TYR A 20 -39.14 13.19 25.76
CA TYR A 20 -39.89 12.11 26.40
C TYR A 20 -39.02 11.08 27.12
N MET A 21 -37.72 10.99 26.80
CA MET A 21 -36.84 9.96 27.34
C MET A 21 -35.70 10.59 28.14
N GLN A 22 -35.69 10.38 29.44
CA GLN A 22 -34.57 10.76 30.30
C GLN A 22 -33.66 9.55 30.49
N LYS A 23 -32.38 9.71 30.14
CA LYS A 23 -31.39 8.67 30.36
C LYS A 23 -30.91 8.68 31.80
N THR A 24 -30.67 7.49 32.34
CA THR A 24 -30.03 7.37 33.66
C THR A 24 -28.58 7.82 33.61
N ALA A 25 -28.00 8.20 34.76
CA ALA A 25 -26.60 8.61 34.85
C ALA A 25 -25.62 7.52 34.35
N ASN A 26 -25.97 6.25 34.57
CA ASN A 26 -25.18 5.11 34.10
C ASN A 26 -25.17 5.03 32.56
N GLU A 27 -26.32 5.20 31.92
CA GLU A 27 -26.42 5.20 30.45
C GLU A 27 -25.64 6.36 29.82
N LEU A 28 -25.64 7.54 30.46
CA LEU A 28 -24.84 8.70 30.00
C LEU A 28 -23.34 8.39 30.07
N MET A 29 -22.87 7.77 31.17
CA MET A 29 -21.46 7.35 31.28
C MET A 29 -21.09 6.31 30.23
N GLU A 30 -21.96 5.33 29.96
CA GLU A 30 -21.73 4.33 28.94
C GLU A 30 -21.68 4.93 27.53
N LEU A 31 -22.59 5.86 27.23
CA LEU A 31 -22.58 6.62 25.98
C LEU A 31 -21.24 7.34 25.78
N ARG A 32 -20.78 8.11 26.78
CA ARG A 32 -19.48 8.80 26.73
C ARG A 32 -18.32 7.86 26.44
N ARG A 33 -18.28 6.71 27.09
CA ARG A 33 -17.25 5.69 26.86
C ARG A 33 -17.34 5.11 25.44
N ASN A 34 -18.54 4.84 24.96
CA ASN A 34 -18.78 4.22 23.67
C ASN A 34 -18.51 5.16 22.49
N ILE A 35 -18.72 6.47 22.64
CA ILE A 35 -18.39 7.49 21.62
C ILE A 35 -16.94 7.37 21.18
N SER A 36 -16.02 7.35 22.15
CA SER A 36 -14.58 7.27 21.87
C SER A 36 -14.20 5.98 21.13
N LYS A 37 -14.81 4.84 21.51
CA LYS A 37 -14.58 3.54 20.88
C LYS A 37 -15.14 3.51 19.46
N LYS A 38 -16.39 3.95 19.27
CA LYS A 38 -17.03 4.01 17.96
C LYS A 38 -16.26 4.90 16.99
N ARG A 39 -15.79 6.07 17.45
CA ARG A 39 -14.95 6.97 16.64
C ARG A 39 -13.68 6.29 16.16
N LYS A 40 -12.95 5.60 17.05
CA LYS A 40 -11.73 4.85 16.69
C LYS A 40 -12.00 3.72 15.70
N VAL A 41 -13.10 2.98 15.87
CA VAL A 41 -13.48 1.89 14.96
C VAL A 41 -13.82 2.43 13.58
N LYS A 42 -14.61 3.51 13.49
CA LYS A 42 -14.94 4.16 12.22
C LYS A 42 -13.70 4.67 11.51
N GLU A 43 -12.80 5.33 12.22
CA GLU A 43 -11.54 5.84 11.64
C GLU A 43 -10.66 4.70 11.11
N ARG A 44 -10.54 3.59 11.85
CA ARG A 44 -9.82 2.41 11.39
C ARG A 44 -10.46 1.83 10.13
N GLN A 45 -11.78 1.71 10.10
CA GLN A 45 -12.51 1.18 8.95
C GLN A 45 -12.39 2.09 7.72
N GLN A 46 -12.40 3.41 7.92
CA GLN A 46 -12.14 4.39 6.86
C GLN A 46 -10.75 4.19 6.26
N LYS A 47 -9.70 4.15 7.10
CA LYS A 47 -8.32 3.89 6.66
C LYS A 47 -8.19 2.56 5.90
N GLU A 48 -8.77 1.49 6.42
CA GLU A 48 -8.73 0.17 5.76
C GLU A 48 -9.43 0.21 4.38
N ASN A 49 -10.57 0.89 4.28
CA ASN A 49 -11.29 1.08 3.02
C ASN A 49 -10.49 1.93 2.03
N GLU A 50 -9.90 3.05 2.47
CA GLU A 50 -9.05 3.90 1.65
C GLU A 50 -7.86 3.12 1.10
N HIS A 51 -7.14 2.39 1.96
CA HIS A 51 -6.03 1.54 1.52
C HIS A 51 -6.47 0.48 0.52
N ARG A 52 -7.64 -0.13 0.71
CA ARG A 52 -8.19 -1.12 -0.23
C ARG A 52 -8.50 -0.49 -1.59
N VAL A 53 -9.12 0.69 -1.60
CA VAL A 53 -9.43 1.42 -2.84
C VAL A 53 -8.16 1.82 -3.55
N ILE A 54 -7.18 2.40 -2.83
CA ILE A 54 -5.90 2.81 -3.40
C ILE A 54 -5.19 1.62 -4.04
N ARG A 55 -5.12 0.46 -3.37
CA ARG A 55 -4.49 -0.75 -3.93
C ARG A 55 -5.18 -1.22 -5.21
N ARG A 56 -6.52 -1.18 -5.25
CA ARG A 56 -7.29 -1.55 -6.44
C ARG A 56 -7.02 -0.61 -7.60
N LEU A 57 -7.05 0.70 -7.36
CA LEU A 57 -6.81 1.71 -8.38
C LEU A 57 -5.37 1.63 -8.93
N LYS A 58 -4.38 1.44 -8.05
CA LYS A 58 -2.99 1.21 -8.47
C LYS A 58 -2.84 -0.03 -9.35
N ALA A 59 -3.46 -1.15 -8.95
CA ALA A 59 -3.41 -2.38 -9.73
C ALA A 59 -4.10 -2.25 -11.10
N ILE A 60 -5.13 -1.42 -11.23
CA ILE A 60 -5.76 -1.12 -12.53
C ILE A 60 -4.82 -0.27 -13.37
N ALA A 61 -4.28 0.81 -12.81
CA ALA A 61 -3.37 1.70 -13.52
C ALA A 61 -2.10 0.97 -14.00
N GLU A 62 -1.53 0.08 -13.18
CA GLU A 62 -0.36 -0.75 -13.55
C GLU A 62 -0.68 -1.69 -14.73
N LYS A 63 -1.89 -2.27 -14.76
CA LYS A 63 -2.33 -3.13 -15.86
C LYS A 63 -2.54 -2.34 -17.15
N GLU A 64 -3.14 -1.16 -17.06
CA GLU A 64 -3.34 -0.28 -18.20
C GLU A 64 -2.01 0.19 -18.77
N ALA A 65 -1.08 0.62 -17.92
CA ALA A 65 0.27 1.01 -18.33
C ALA A 65 1.04 -0.16 -18.97
N ALA A 66 0.91 -1.38 -18.43
CA ALA A 66 1.53 -2.58 -19.02
C ALA A 66 0.92 -2.92 -20.39
N ALA A 67 -0.40 -2.78 -20.55
CA ALA A 67 -1.06 -3.01 -21.82
C ALA A 67 -0.66 -1.96 -22.87
N GLU A 68 -0.57 -0.68 -22.48
CA GLU A 68 -0.11 0.39 -23.36
C GLU A 68 1.36 0.20 -23.77
N ALA A 69 2.22 -0.21 -22.83
CA ALA A 69 3.61 -0.56 -23.13
C ALA A 69 3.68 -1.69 -24.16
N ALA A 70 2.92 -2.78 -23.98
CA ALA A 70 2.88 -3.88 -24.94
C ALA A 70 2.41 -3.43 -26.34
N ILE A 71 1.35 -2.61 -26.40
CA ILE A 71 0.83 -2.07 -27.66
C ILE A 71 1.88 -1.15 -28.33
N SER A 72 2.56 -0.32 -27.57
CA SER A 72 3.58 0.59 -28.12
C SER A 72 4.82 -0.17 -28.62
N GLU A 73 5.24 -1.23 -27.93
CA GLU A 73 6.31 -2.12 -28.41
C GLU A 73 5.93 -2.83 -29.71
N GLU A 74 4.69 -3.33 -29.82
CA GLU A 74 4.20 -3.96 -31.04
C GLU A 74 4.14 -2.96 -32.20
N LYS A 75 3.62 -1.75 -31.95
CA LYS A 75 3.62 -0.66 -32.93
C LYS A 75 5.04 -0.35 -33.41
N GLN A 76 6.00 -0.25 -32.49
CA GLN A 76 7.40 0.01 -32.85
C GLN A 76 8.00 -1.12 -33.67
N LYS A 77 7.70 -2.38 -33.34
CA LYS A 77 8.14 -3.54 -34.14
C LYS A 77 7.58 -3.50 -35.56
N ILE A 78 6.31 -3.12 -35.72
CA ILE A 78 5.67 -2.99 -37.04
C ILE A 78 6.32 -1.84 -37.83
N ILE A 79 6.51 -0.67 -37.21
CA ILE A 79 7.18 0.48 -37.84
C ILE A 79 8.58 0.09 -38.30
N ASN A 80 9.37 -0.57 -37.44
CA ASN A 80 10.73 -1.00 -37.79
C ASN A 80 10.72 -2.00 -38.96
N ARG A 81 9.76 -2.94 -39.00
CA ARG A 81 9.60 -3.88 -40.11
C ARG A 81 9.21 -3.17 -41.41
N GLN A 82 8.25 -2.24 -41.34
CA GLN A 82 7.83 -1.47 -42.51
C GLN A 82 9.01 -0.67 -43.05
N ARG A 83 9.74 0.04 -42.18
CA ARG A 83 10.92 0.83 -42.54
C ARG A 83 12.02 0.00 -43.21
N ALA A 84 12.29 -1.20 -42.70
CA ALA A 84 13.25 -2.12 -43.32
C ALA A 84 12.84 -2.53 -44.74
N VAL A 85 11.53 -2.56 -45.03
CA VAL A 85 10.98 -2.89 -46.35
C VAL A 85 10.95 -1.67 -47.27
N THR A 86 10.58 -0.48 -46.78
CA THR A 86 10.53 0.76 -47.58
C THR A 86 11.90 1.37 -47.88
N GLY A 87 12.97 0.95 -47.18
CA GLY A 87 14.32 1.45 -47.43
C GLY A 87 14.54 2.91 -47.01
N GLU A 88 13.63 3.49 -46.22
CA GLU A 88 13.83 4.80 -45.57
C GLU A 88 14.88 4.64 -44.46
N GLY A 89 16.14 4.91 -44.82
CA GLY A 89 17.29 4.94 -43.91
C GLY A 89 17.05 5.82 -42.69
N ASP A 90 17.67 5.44 -41.57
CA ASP A 90 17.47 6.08 -40.27
C ASP A 90 18.61 7.04 -39.94
N ASP A 91 18.66 8.18 -40.64
CA ASP A 91 19.68 9.22 -40.43
C ASP A 91 19.74 9.72 -38.96
N ARG A 92 18.70 9.45 -38.15
CA ARG A 92 18.63 9.83 -36.73
C ARG A 92 19.27 8.83 -35.77
N GLN A 93 19.49 7.57 -36.16
CA GLN A 93 20.10 6.57 -35.28
C GLN A 93 21.62 6.76 -35.15
N GLU A 94 22.28 7.20 -36.22
CA GLU A 94 23.72 7.49 -36.21
C GLU A 94 24.05 8.68 -35.31
N GLU A 95 23.24 9.74 -35.33
CA GLU A 95 23.41 10.91 -34.44
C GLU A 95 23.23 10.55 -32.95
N GLN A 96 22.29 9.65 -32.63
CA GLN A 96 22.06 9.23 -31.24
C GLN A 96 23.21 8.36 -30.72
N GLN A 97 23.75 7.45 -31.55
CA GLN A 97 24.91 6.64 -31.20
C GLN A 97 26.19 7.50 -31.07
N ALA A 98 26.38 8.48 -31.96
CA ALA A 98 27.48 9.43 -31.88
C ALA A 98 27.42 10.29 -30.61
N ASN A 99 26.22 10.77 -30.23
CA ASN A 99 26.02 11.53 -28.99
C ASN A 99 26.26 10.69 -27.73
N LEU A 100 25.88 9.41 -27.73
CA LEU A 100 26.16 8.50 -26.61
C LEU A 100 27.66 8.25 -26.43
N LEU A 101 28.38 8.03 -27.54
CA LEU A 101 29.84 7.84 -27.54
C LEU A 101 30.58 9.11 -27.11
N LEU A 102 30.10 10.28 -27.53
CA LEU A 102 30.66 11.58 -27.12
C LEU A 102 30.48 11.81 -25.61
N LYS A 103 29.28 11.52 -25.08
CA LYS A 103 29.00 11.65 -23.64
C LYS A 103 29.84 10.70 -22.79
N LYS A 104 30.08 9.47 -23.25
CA LYS A 104 30.94 8.48 -22.57
C LYS A 104 32.41 8.90 -22.56
N ARG A 105 32.89 9.56 -23.62
CA ARG A 105 34.23 10.18 -23.67
C ARG A 105 34.36 11.35 -22.70
N LEU A 106 33.30 12.16 -22.52
CA LEU A 106 33.29 13.29 -21.59
C LEU A 106 33.17 12.86 -20.11
N SER A 107 32.55 11.72 -19.81
CA SER A 107 32.41 11.21 -18.43
C SER A 107 33.61 10.37 -17.94
N GLY A 108 34.56 10.03 -18.82
CA GLY A 108 35.71 9.16 -18.49
C GLY A 108 36.92 9.88 -17.88
N GLY A 109 36.82 11.16 -17.52
CA GLY A 109 37.93 12.00 -17.08
C GLY A 109 37.76 12.61 -15.68
N ARG A 110 37.30 11.84 -14.68
CA ARG A 110 37.29 12.32 -13.29
C ARG A 110 37.45 11.16 -12.29
N GLU A 111 38.68 10.74 -12.08
CA GLU A 111 39.09 10.10 -10.83
C GLU A 111 39.52 11.17 -9.81
N GLU A 112 39.31 10.83 -8.54
CA GLU A 112 39.82 11.41 -7.29
C GLU A 112 39.16 12.67 -6.70
N GLY A 113 38.68 12.53 -5.45
CA GLY A 113 38.39 13.65 -4.57
C GLY A 113 37.26 13.42 -3.56
N GLN A 114 37.56 12.71 -2.47
CA GLN A 114 37.07 12.94 -1.10
C GLN A 114 35.56 13.03 -0.85
N ASN A 115 35.00 12.04 -0.14
CA ASN A 115 33.94 12.24 0.86
C ASN A 115 33.89 11.03 1.81
N GLN A 116 34.80 11.00 2.79
CA GLN A 116 34.58 10.22 4.00
C GLN A 116 33.66 11.06 4.91
N SER A 117 32.36 10.87 4.77
CA SER A 117 31.39 11.39 5.74
C SER A 117 31.44 10.52 7.00
N ALA A 118 31.85 11.14 8.10
CA ALA A 118 32.00 10.56 9.42
C ALA A 118 30.70 9.90 9.92
N GLU A 119 30.78 8.62 10.29
CA GLU A 119 29.76 7.96 11.10
C GLU A 119 29.84 8.47 12.55
N PRO A 120 28.71 8.76 13.23
CA PRO A 120 28.73 9.09 14.65
C PRO A 120 29.03 7.83 15.50
N PRO A 121 29.77 7.97 16.62
CA PRO A 121 30.24 6.83 17.39
C PRO A 121 29.10 6.07 18.06
N SER A 122 29.02 4.76 17.80
CA SER A 122 28.08 3.86 18.47
C SER A 122 28.42 3.71 19.96
N GLU A 123 27.52 4.15 20.82
CA GLU A 123 27.64 4.08 22.27
C GLU A 123 27.61 2.62 22.77
N LYS A 124 28.72 2.17 23.36
CA LYS A 124 28.88 0.85 23.99
C LYS A 124 27.96 0.72 25.20
N ARG A 125 26.80 0.09 25.04
CA ARG A 125 26.06 -0.50 26.17
C ARG A 125 26.60 -1.90 26.47
N ARG A 126 27.59 -1.96 27.37
CA ARG A 126 27.87 -3.18 28.13
C ARG A 126 26.88 -3.27 29.28
N ARG A 127 26.05 -4.31 29.31
CA ARG A 127 25.59 -4.92 30.56
C ARG A 127 25.37 -6.42 30.35
N SER A 128 26.34 -7.14 30.89
CA SER A 128 26.32 -8.49 31.42
C SER A 128 24.96 -9.03 31.87
N GLY A 129 24.74 -10.32 31.59
CA GLY A 129 24.13 -11.26 32.53
C GLY A 129 22.77 -11.81 32.11
N GLY A 130 22.70 -13.13 31.92
CA GLY A 130 21.43 -13.85 31.94
C GLY A 130 21.33 -15.01 30.95
N THR A 131 22.14 -16.05 31.13
CA THR A 131 21.78 -17.40 30.70
C THR A 131 20.47 -17.80 31.37
N HIS A 132 19.43 -18.17 30.62
CA HIS A 132 18.43 -19.15 31.07
C HIS A 132 17.88 -19.93 29.88
N SER A 133 18.15 -21.22 29.94
CA SER A 133 17.63 -22.31 29.14
C SER A 133 16.11 -22.42 29.22
N GLY A 134 15.46 -22.63 28.07
CA GLY A 134 14.05 -23.01 28.00
C GLY A 134 13.76 -23.85 26.77
N LYS A 135 13.85 -25.18 26.91
CA LYS A 135 13.26 -26.17 25.99
C LYS A 135 11.74 -26.04 26.00
N ALA A 136 11.12 -25.98 24.81
CA ALA A 136 9.78 -26.50 24.54
C ALA A 136 9.60 -26.55 22.99
N THR A 137 9.94 -27.66 22.33
CA THR A 137 8.97 -28.64 21.80
C THR A 137 7.63 -28.06 21.37
N GLY A 138 7.38 -28.05 20.06
CA GLY A 138 6.10 -27.66 19.48
C GLY A 138 6.02 -27.95 17.99
N ASP A 139 6.11 -29.22 17.61
CA ASP A 139 5.72 -29.71 16.28
C ASP A 139 4.25 -29.35 16.01
N VAL A 140 4.00 -28.36 15.15
CA VAL A 140 2.65 -28.12 14.63
C VAL A 140 2.49 -28.91 13.34
N LYS A 141 2.01 -30.15 13.50
CA LYS A 141 1.49 -31.00 12.41
C LYS A 141 0.56 -30.19 11.50
N ALA A 142 0.90 -30.13 10.22
CA ALA A 142 0.04 -29.63 9.15
C ALA A 142 -1.30 -30.41 9.17
N LYS A 143 -2.40 -29.70 9.47
CA LYS A 143 -3.75 -30.24 9.33
C LYS A 143 -4.10 -30.24 7.84
N LYS A 144 -4.08 -31.43 7.26
CA LYS A 144 -4.63 -31.77 5.95
C LYS A 144 -6.13 -31.46 5.97
N VAL A 145 -6.57 -30.44 5.24
CA VAL A 145 -8.00 -30.15 5.06
C VAL A 145 -8.53 -31.15 4.03
N HIS A 146 -9.30 -32.13 4.51
CA HIS A 146 -10.11 -32.98 3.65
C HIS A 146 -11.29 -32.15 3.15
N PHE A 147 -11.26 -31.79 1.86
CA PHE A 147 -12.40 -31.24 1.15
C PHE A 147 -13.37 -32.38 0.85
N ALA A 148 -14.47 -32.45 1.59
CA ALA A 148 -15.57 -33.35 1.32
C ALA A 148 -16.90 -32.66 1.66
N GLN A 149 -17.66 -32.33 0.62
CA GLN A 149 -19.12 -32.30 0.56
C GLN A 149 -19.53 -31.71 -0.79
N ARG A 150 -20.59 -32.15 -1.46
CA ARG A 150 -21.44 -33.34 -1.42
C ARG A 150 -22.25 -33.23 -2.71
N VAL A 151 -22.56 -34.38 -3.29
CA VAL A 151 -23.36 -34.56 -4.50
C VAL A 151 -24.72 -33.87 -4.35
N ALA A 152 -25.07 -33.03 -5.33
CA ALA A 152 -26.44 -32.61 -5.58
C ALA A 152 -26.76 -32.92 -7.04
N THR A 153 -27.10 -34.18 -7.30
CA THR A 153 -27.83 -34.58 -8.52
C THR A 153 -29.31 -34.34 -8.26
N VAL A 154 -29.87 -33.33 -8.93
CA VAL A 154 -31.31 -33.18 -9.16
C VAL A 154 -31.49 -33.33 -10.67
N VAL A 155 -32.01 -34.48 -11.09
CA VAL A 155 -32.66 -34.71 -12.39
C VAL A 155 -33.83 -35.66 -12.11
#